data_AF-A0AAV5WGS8-F1
#
_entry.id   AF-A0AAV5WGS8-F1
#
_cell.length_a   1.000
_cell.length_b   1.000
_cell.length_c   1.000
_cell.angle_alpha   90.00
_cell.angle_beta   90.00
_cell.angle_gamma   90.00
#
_symmetry.space_group_name_H-M   'P 1'
#
loop_
_entity.id
_entity.type
_entity.pdbx_description
1 polymer ?
#
loop_
_entity_poly.entity_id
_entity_poly.type
_entity_poly.pdbx_seq_one_letter_code
_entity_poly.pdbx_strand_id
1 'polypeptide(L)'
;MNSLCPNGTVNLGFIGDYFPIFFQENGRMKGISYDLFKDVAARFNCSSLNVIEFHTYSTLAFVQRGEILTDITTSALSNGRMKMFHYSLALYVDTYSFYEATNQVMGEAWTPLQFFIVFKPFPLLLIGFSLILIHLITSMNRCLRTTLGLWVKKSASSLFLFSIMFIIFLHGAVFKGNTIYPIAPVLT
;
A
#
# COMPACT_ATOMS: atom_id res chain seq x y z
N MET A 1 45.11 27.98 11.38
CA MET A 1 44.15 26.85 11.42
C MET A 1 44.34 26.03 10.15
N ASN A 2 45.15 24.97 10.23
CA ASN A 2 45.42 23.93 9.21
C ASN A 2 45.33 22.59 9.97
N SER A 3 44.73 21.50 9.49
CA SER A 3 43.65 21.31 8.53
C SER A 3 42.67 20.29 9.13
N LEU A 4 41.47 20.21 8.56
CA LEU A 4 40.40 19.31 9.00
C LEU A 4 40.79 17.82 8.93
N CYS A 5 41.87 17.45 8.23
CA CYS A 5 42.40 16.07 8.28
C CYS A 5 43.75 15.81 7.58
N PRO A 6 44.91 16.29 8.04
CA PRO A 6 46.21 15.87 7.49
C PRO A 6 46.71 14.66 8.30
N ASN A 7 46.13 13.50 8.00
CA ASN A 7 46.42 12.16 8.55
C ASN A 7 45.83 11.79 9.93
N GLY A 8 44.84 12.54 10.42
CA GLY A 8 44.00 12.11 11.55
C GLY A 8 42.92 11.10 11.13
N THR A 9 42.09 10.71 12.09
CA THR A 9 40.87 9.91 11.88
C THR A 9 39.65 10.81 12.00
N VAL A 10 38.71 10.72 11.06
CA VAL A 10 37.40 11.37 11.20
C VAL A 10 36.46 10.45 11.95
N ASN A 11 35.93 10.93 13.07
CA ASN A 11 34.92 10.22 13.86
C ASN A 11 33.52 10.68 13.43
N LEU A 12 32.69 9.72 13.04
CA LEU A 12 31.28 9.92 12.70
C LEU A 12 30.42 9.16 13.70
N GLY A 13 29.30 9.75 14.09
CA GLY A 13 28.31 9.08 14.93
C GLY A 13 27.11 8.60 14.13
N PHE A 14 26.61 7.41 14.44
CA PHE A 14 25.34 6.92 13.92
C PHE A 14 24.49 6.24 14.99
N ILE A 15 23.21 5.99 14.71
CA ILE A 15 22.23 5.34 15.58
C ILE A 15 21.54 4.26 14.75
N GLY A 16 21.85 3.00 15.05
CA GLY A 16 21.24 1.83 14.42
C GLY A 16 21.43 1.71 12.91
N ASP A 17 20.86 0.65 12.35
CA ASP A 17 20.84 0.41 10.91
C ASP A 17 19.60 1.06 10.27
N TYR A 18 19.81 1.75 9.16
CA TYR A 18 18.77 2.34 8.32
C TYR A 18 19.11 2.15 6.85
N PHE A 19 18.64 1.04 6.28
CA PHE A 19 18.82 0.74 4.86
C PHE A 19 18.01 1.71 3.98
N PRO A 20 18.56 2.24 2.87
CA PRO A 20 19.90 2.03 2.30
C PRO A 20 20.94 3.08 2.72
N ILE A 21 20.60 3.97 3.65
CA ILE A 21 21.43 5.13 4.03
C ILE A 21 22.69 4.69 4.77
N PHE A 22 22.53 3.79 5.73
CA PHE A 22 23.63 3.30 6.56
C PHE A 22 23.23 1.96 7.18
N PHE A 23 23.99 0.89 6.94
CA PHE A 23 23.67 -0.45 7.44
C PHE A 23 24.92 -1.33 7.51
N GLN A 24 24.91 -2.35 8.35
CA GLN A 24 25.97 -3.36 8.37
C GLN A 24 25.63 -4.56 7.48
N GLU A 25 26.59 -4.97 6.63
CA GLU A 25 26.48 -6.18 5.81
C GLU A 25 27.78 -6.99 5.96
N ASN A 26 27.65 -8.26 6.40
CA ASN A 26 28.79 -9.16 6.64
C ASN A 26 29.87 -8.54 7.55
N GLY A 27 29.44 -7.85 8.61
CA GLY A 27 30.32 -7.19 9.58
C GLY A 27 30.97 -5.90 9.09
N ARG A 28 30.70 -5.45 7.86
CA ARG A 28 31.23 -4.20 7.29
C ARG A 28 30.13 -3.15 7.18
N MET A 29 30.47 -1.90 7.50
CA MET A 29 29.56 -0.78 7.30
C MET A 29 29.43 -0.46 5.82
N LYS A 30 28.20 -0.24 5.39
CA LYS A 30 27.80 0.14 4.03
C LYS A 30 26.71 1.19 4.08
N GLY A 31 26.40 1.76 2.92
CA GLY A 31 25.29 2.69 2.74
C GLY A 31 25.75 4.03 2.18
N ILE A 32 24.78 4.75 1.63
CA ILE A 32 25.03 6.00 0.89
C ILE A 32 25.76 7.03 1.75
N SER A 33 25.38 7.18 3.03
CA SER A 33 26.05 8.12 3.94
C SER A 33 27.48 7.70 4.26
N TYR A 34 27.73 6.40 4.44
CA TYR A 34 29.09 5.91 4.71
C TYR A 34 30.02 6.18 3.53
N ASP A 35 29.58 5.85 2.31
CA ASP A 35 30.37 6.03 1.09
C ASP A 35 30.61 7.52 0.82
N LEU A 36 29.61 8.37 1.02
CA LEU A 36 29.77 9.82 0.92
C LEU A 36 30.86 10.34 1.85
N PHE A 37 30.84 9.95 3.12
CA PHE A 37 31.83 10.45 4.08
C PHE A 37 33.20 9.82 3.91
N LYS A 38 33.30 8.62 3.32
CA LYS A 38 34.56 8.04 2.88
C LYS A 38 35.21 8.89 1.79
N ASP A 39 34.41 9.35 0.81
CA ASP A 39 34.89 10.26 -0.24
C ASP A 39 35.26 11.64 0.32
N VAL A 40 34.48 12.16 1.28
CA VAL A 40 34.83 13.40 1.99
C VAL A 40 36.17 13.23 2.72
N ALA A 41 36.33 12.18 3.51
CA ALA A 41 37.57 11.91 4.24
C ALA A 41 38.79 11.84 3.30
N ALA A 42 38.65 11.17 2.15
CA ALA A 42 39.69 11.11 1.13
C ALA A 42 40.03 12.50 0.57
N ARG A 43 39.01 13.32 0.25
CA ARG A 43 39.22 14.70 -0.26
C ARG A 43 39.91 15.62 0.73
N PHE A 44 39.76 15.37 2.04
CA PHE A 44 40.41 16.13 3.09
C PHE A 44 41.76 15.55 3.54
N ASN A 45 42.27 14.50 2.88
CA ASN A 45 43.52 13.78 3.19
C ASN A 45 43.52 13.05 4.56
N CYS A 46 42.36 12.59 5.02
CA CYS A 46 42.26 11.76 6.23
C CYS A 46 42.92 10.40 6.07
N SER A 47 43.44 9.85 7.18
CA SER A 47 43.98 8.48 7.20
C SER A 47 42.89 7.41 7.23
N SER A 48 41.80 7.68 7.96
CA SER A 48 40.77 6.70 8.25
C SER A 48 39.45 7.37 8.62
N LEU A 49 38.37 6.62 8.39
CA LEU A 49 37.03 6.94 8.82
C LEU A 49 36.67 6.00 9.96
N ASN A 50 36.44 6.54 11.15
CA ASN A 50 35.94 5.80 12.30
C ASN A 50 34.47 6.12 12.51
N VAL A 51 33.67 5.07 12.68
CA VAL A 51 32.22 5.21 12.76
C VAL A 51 31.76 4.56 14.06
N ILE A 52 31.10 5.36 14.89
CA ILE A 52 30.74 5.02 16.26
C ILE A 52 29.23 4.86 16.35
N GLU A 53 28.79 3.67 16.74
CA GLU A 53 27.37 3.41 17.01
C GLU A 53 26.98 3.98 18.37
N PHE A 54 25.87 4.69 18.41
CA PHE A 54 25.23 5.16 19.62
C PHE A 54 23.87 4.47 19.78
N HIS A 55 23.64 3.87 20.95
CA HIS A 55 22.36 3.21 21.26
C HIS A 55 21.26 4.17 21.72
N THR A 56 21.58 5.46 21.90
CA THR A 56 20.63 6.48 22.37
C THR A 56 20.71 7.72 21.48
N TYR A 57 19.65 8.56 21.50
CA TYR A 57 19.54 9.83 20.77
C TYR A 57 20.50 10.93 21.27
N SER A 58 21.75 10.56 21.57
CA SER A 58 22.77 11.42 22.16
C SER A 58 23.83 11.86 21.16
N THR A 59 23.83 11.38 19.91
CA THR A 59 24.80 11.74 18.86
C THR A 59 25.06 13.24 18.76
N LEU A 60 24.01 14.07 18.76
CA LEU A 60 24.15 15.53 18.69
C LEU A 60 24.87 16.14 19.91
N ALA A 61 24.77 15.52 21.09
CA ALA A 61 25.54 15.96 22.25
C ALA A 61 27.04 15.68 22.06
N PHE A 62 27.40 14.57 21.41
CA PHE A 62 28.79 14.26 21.06
C PHE A 62 29.34 15.22 19.99
N VAL A 63 28.49 15.64 19.03
CA VAL A 63 28.84 16.71 18.08
C VAL A 63 29.12 18.02 18.83
N GLN A 64 28.25 18.40 19.78
CA GLN A 64 28.40 19.63 20.56
C GLN A 64 29.67 19.62 21.44
N ARG A 65 30.06 18.45 21.96
CA ARG A 65 31.31 18.28 22.72
C ARG A 65 32.55 18.16 21.84
N GLY A 66 32.40 18.07 20.51
CA GLY A 66 33.52 17.93 19.56
C GLY A 66 34.16 16.54 19.57
N GLU A 67 33.49 15.52 20.09
CA GLU A 67 33.99 14.14 20.13
C GLU A 67 33.82 13.42 18.78
N ILE A 68 32.79 13.81 18.04
CA ILE A 68 32.54 13.38 16.65
C ILE A 68 32.39 14.62 15.76
N LEU A 69 32.78 14.48 14.49
CA LEU A 69 32.67 15.56 13.52
C LEU A 69 31.19 15.87 13.21
N THR A 70 30.41 14.83 12.97
CA THR A 70 29.00 14.96 12.61
C THR A 70 28.23 13.68 12.89
N ASP A 71 26.92 13.84 12.98
CA ASP A 71 25.95 12.76 13.06
C ASP A 71 25.51 12.40 11.63
N ILE A 72 25.75 11.15 11.21
CA ILE A 72 25.39 10.66 9.88
C ILE A 72 24.05 9.91 9.86
N THR A 73 23.29 9.96 10.96
CA THR A 73 21.92 9.44 11.00
C THR A 73 20.93 10.28 10.21
N THR A 74 19.76 9.68 9.98
CA THR A 74 18.59 10.29 9.36
C THR A 74 17.85 11.26 10.30
N SER A 75 18.61 12.15 10.94
CA SER A 75 18.08 13.13 11.88
C SER A 75 17.31 14.24 11.15
N ALA A 76 16.00 14.34 11.43
CA ALA A 76 15.17 15.40 10.86
C ALA A 76 15.70 16.81 11.22
N LEU A 77 15.71 17.70 10.23
CA LEU A 77 16.02 19.11 10.42
C LEU A 77 14.86 19.77 11.16
N SER A 78 15.14 20.34 12.33
CA SER A 78 14.13 21.03 13.14
C SER A 78 14.57 22.45 13.46
N ASN A 79 13.61 23.35 13.73
CA ASN A 79 13.89 24.74 14.10
C ASN A 79 14.82 24.85 15.31
N GLY A 80 14.73 23.93 16.27
CA GLY A 80 15.65 23.90 17.42
C GLY A 80 17.08 23.56 17.00
N ARG A 81 17.24 22.53 16.15
CA ARG A 81 18.55 22.08 15.66
C ARG A 81 19.23 23.12 14.77
N MET A 82 18.48 23.79 13.90
CA MET A 82 19.01 24.86 13.04
C MET A 82 19.58 26.05 13.81
N LYS A 83 19.12 26.28 15.05
CA LYS A 83 19.67 27.34 15.92
C LYS A 83 20.94 26.91 16.66
N MET A 84 21.17 25.61 16.83
CA MET A 84 22.24 25.05 17.66
C MET A 84 23.41 24.49 16.82
N PHE A 85 23.15 24.04 15.60
CA PHE A 85 24.13 23.35 14.77
C PHE A 85 24.25 23.99 13.39
N HIS A 86 25.46 23.96 12.85
CA HIS A 86 25.66 24.14 11.41
C HIS A 86 25.13 22.91 10.69
N TYR A 87 24.37 23.15 9.61
CA TYR A 87 23.79 22.09 8.80
C TYR A 87 24.23 22.24 7.35
N SER A 88 24.35 21.11 6.66
CA SER A 88 24.64 21.04 5.22
C SER A 88 23.37 21.23 4.39
N LEU A 89 23.53 21.25 3.07
CA LEU A 89 22.41 21.06 2.15
C LEU A 89 21.75 19.69 2.41
N ALA A 90 20.43 19.62 2.24
CA ALA A 90 19.70 18.38 2.43
C ALA A 90 20.23 17.30 1.47
N LEU A 91 20.75 16.21 2.03
CA LEU A 91 21.28 15.07 1.26
C LEU A 91 20.17 14.17 0.73
N TYR A 92 19.04 14.09 1.43
CA TYR A 92 17.85 13.36 1.02
C TYR A 92 16.60 14.02 1.65
N VAL A 93 15.44 13.75 1.06
CA VAL A 93 14.14 14.20 1.55
C VAL A 93 13.32 12.96 1.91
N ASP A 94 12.91 12.86 3.17
CA ASP A 94 12.01 11.80 3.63
C ASP A 94 10.56 12.26 3.57
N THR A 95 9.66 11.35 3.22
CA THR A 95 8.22 11.57 3.21
C THR A 95 7.52 10.51 4.04
N TYR A 96 6.72 10.96 5.00
CA TYR A 96 5.86 10.05 5.75
C TYR A 96 4.84 9.42 4.81
N SER A 97 5.01 8.13 4.59
CA SER A 97 4.13 7.32 3.76
C SER A 97 3.45 6.28 4.62
N PHE A 98 2.12 6.25 4.57
CA PHE A 98 1.35 5.18 5.18
C PHE A 98 1.23 4.04 4.18
N TYR A 99 1.72 2.87 4.56
CA TYR A 99 1.61 1.66 3.76
C TYR A 99 0.49 0.80 4.36
N GLU A 100 -0.54 0.55 3.57
CA GLU A 100 -1.48 -0.54 3.84
C GLU A 100 -1.00 -1.76 3.04
N ALA A 101 -0.98 -2.93 3.67
CA ALA A 101 -0.76 -4.17 2.93
C ALA A 101 -1.82 -4.22 1.83
N THR A 102 -1.40 -4.32 0.57
CA THR A 102 -2.34 -4.63 -0.49
C THR A 102 -2.96 -5.97 -0.12
N ASN A 103 -4.24 -5.98 0.25
CA ASN A 103 -5.05 -7.18 0.44
C ASN A 103 -5.25 -7.97 -0.88
N GLN A 104 -4.29 -7.88 -1.80
CA GLN A 104 -4.04 -8.88 -2.82
C GLN A 104 -3.48 -10.14 -2.16
N VAL A 105 -4.27 -10.72 -1.26
CA VAL A 105 -4.36 -12.15 -1.18
C VAL A 105 -4.65 -12.58 -2.62
N MET A 106 -3.67 -13.20 -3.26
CA MET A 106 -3.79 -13.90 -4.54
C MET A 106 -4.82 -15.04 -4.51
N GLY A 107 -5.54 -15.21 -3.40
CA GLY A 107 -6.86 -15.81 -3.35
C GLY A 107 -7.87 -14.70 -3.14
N GLU A 108 -8.43 -14.20 -4.24
CA GLU A 108 -9.86 -13.95 -4.33
C GLU A 108 -10.53 -13.62 -2.98
N ALA A 109 -10.53 -12.34 -2.61
CA ALA A 109 -11.25 -11.85 -1.44
C ALA A 109 -12.76 -11.92 -1.70
N TRP A 110 -13.32 -13.14 -1.78
CA TRP A 110 -14.75 -13.36 -1.68
C TRP A 110 -15.13 -13.11 -0.24
N THR A 111 -15.91 -12.08 0.00
CA THR A 111 -16.79 -12.14 1.16
C THR A 111 -17.69 -13.38 1.02
N PRO A 112 -18.02 -14.13 2.08
CA PRO A 112 -18.95 -15.27 1.99
C PRO A 112 -20.24 -14.89 1.26
N LEU A 113 -20.66 -13.63 1.42
CA LEU A 113 -21.79 -13.03 0.74
C LEU A 113 -21.62 -13.00 -0.80
N GLN A 114 -20.43 -12.71 -1.35
CA GLN A 114 -20.19 -12.70 -2.80
C GLN A 114 -20.20 -14.10 -3.43
N PHE A 115 -19.88 -15.14 -2.65
CA PHE A 115 -20.03 -16.53 -3.10
C PHE A 115 -21.51 -16.92 -3.24
N PHE A 116 -22.38 -16.44 -2.35
CA PHE A 116 -23.81 -16.73 -2.38
C PHE A 116 -24.62 -15.75 -3.25
N ILE A 117 -24.17 -14.51 -3.41
CA ILE A 117 -24.77 -13.49 -4.27
C ILE A 117 -24.10 -13.55 -5.65
N VAL A 118 -24.36 -14.64 -6.36
CA VAL A 118 -23.98 -14.80 -7.79
C VAL A 118 -24.76 -13.81 -8.67
N PHE A 119 -25.89 -13.31 -8.17
CA PHE A 119 -26.79 -12.42 -8.89
C PHE A 119 -26.75 -11.02 -8.29
N LYS A 120 -26.61 -10.00 -9.15
CA LYS A 120 -26.82 -8.61 -8.72
C LYS A 120 -28.19 -8.52 -8.01
N PRO A 121 -28.31 -7.70 -6.95
CA PRO A 121 -29.56 -7.60 -6.17
C PRO A 121 -30.74 -7.13 -7.03
N PHE A 122 -30.48 -6.35 -8.08
CA PHE A 122 -31.51 -5.80 -8.96
C PHE A 122 -32.38 -6.86 -9.67
N PRO A 123 -31.82 -7.88 -10.37
CA PRO A 123 -32.60 -8.99 -10.92
C PRO A 123 -33.46 -9.76 -9.90
N LEU A 124 -32.95 -9.98 -8.69
CA LEU A 124 -33.69 -10.68 -7.62
C LEU A 124 -34.90 -9.86 -7.16
N LEU A 125 -34.72 -8.54 -6.98
CA LEU A 125 -35.81 -7.62 -6.69
C LEU A 125 -36.86 -7.58 -7.80
N LEU A 126 -36.42 -7.63 -9.07
CA LEU A 126 -37.31 -7.63 -10.23
C LEU A 126 -38.18 -8.90 -10.31
N ILE A 127 -37.60 -10.08 -9.99
CA ILE A 127 -38.38 -11.32 -9.84
C ILE A 127 -39.40 -11.17 -8.72
N GLY A 128 -38.98 -10.72 -7.53
CA GLY A 128 -39.86 -10.58 -6.37
C GLY A 128 -41.04 -9.64 -6.68
N PHE A 129 -40.77 -8.49 -7.29
CA PHE A 129 -41.79 -7.55 -7.73
C PHE A 129 -42.74 -8.17 -8.76
N SER A 130 -42.22 -8.91 -9.73
CA SER A 130 -43.03 -9.59 -10.75
C SER A 130 -43.96 -10.64 -10.13
N LEU A 131 -43.48 -11.42 -9.17
CA LEU A 131 -44.28 -12.42 -8.46
C LEU A 131 -45.38 -11.78 -7.63
N ILE A 132 -45.09 -10.69 -6.92
CA ILE A 132 -46.09 -9.91 -6.17
C ILE A 132 -47.14 -9.37 -7.14
N LEU A 133 -46.72 -8.78 -8.26
CA LEU A 133 -47.63 -8.23 -9.27
C LEU A 133 -48.54 -9.30 -9.88
N ILE A 134 -47.99 -10.46 -10.25
CA ILE A 134 -48.74 -11.61 -10.78
C ILE A 134 -49.73 -12.11 -9.72
N HIS A 135 -49.31 -12.23 -8.45
CA HIS A 135 -50.16 -12.67 -7.35
C HIS A 135 -51.33 -11.70 -7.12
N LEU A 136 -51.07 -10.39 -7.07
CA LEU A 136 -52.10 -9.37 -6.91
C LEU A 136 -53.11 -9.40 -8.07
N ILE A 137 -52.63 -9.48 -9.33
CA ILE A 137 -53.50 -9.57 -10.52
C ILE A 137 -54.35 -10.84 -10.49
N THR A 138 -53.78 -11.97 -10.07
CA THR A 138 -54.47 -13.27 -10.04
C THR A 138 -55.50 -13.33 -8.90
N SER A 139 -55.17 -12.77 -7.73
CA SER A 139 -56.07 -12.67 -6.58
C SER A 139 -57.25 -11.73 -6.84
N MET A 140 -57.04 -10.66 -7.62
CA MET A 140 -58.07 -9.72 -8.06
C MET A 140 -58.91 -10.25 -9.23
N ASN A 141 -59.47 -11.45 -9.07
CA ASN A 141 -60.19 -12.27 -10.05
C ASN A 141 -61.28 -11.52 -10.88
N ARG A 142 -61.77 -10.37 -10.40
CA ARG A 142 -62.71 -9.49 -11.14
C ARG A 142 -62.06 -8.63 -12.23
N CYS A 143 -60.79 -8.21 -12.07
CA CYS A 143 -60.09 -7.36 -13.05
C CYS A 143 -59.65 -8.11 -14.31
N LEU A 144 -59.46 -9.44 -14.23
CA LEU A 144 -58.97 -10.31 -15.31
C LEU A 144 -59.96 -10.49 -16.47
N ARG A 145 -61.24 -10.13 -16.29
CA ARG A 145 -62.25 -10.17 -17.36
C ARG A 145 -62.21 -8.94 -18.27
N THR A 146 -61.46 -7.90 -17.89
CA THR A 146 -61.29 -6.70 -18.70
C THR A 146 -60.09 -6.83 -19.63
N THR A 147 -60.18 -6.24 -20.82
CA THR A 147 -59.09 -6.21 -21.81
C THR A 147 -57.79 -5.63 -21.22
N LEU A 148 -57.92 -4.65 -20.32
CA LEU A 148 -56.81 -4.03 -19.60
C LEU A 148 -56.15 -5.03 -18.63
N GLY A 149 -56.93 -5.78 -17.84
CA GLY A 149 -56.39 -6.79 -16.93
C GLY A 149 -55.62 -7.91 -17.64
N LEU A 150 -56.08 -8.31 -18.82
CA LEU A 150 -55.37 -9.28 -19.68
C LEU A 150 -54.03 -8.74 -20.18
N TRP A 151 -53.98 -7.46 -20.60
CA TRP A 151 -52.74 -6.80 -21.01
C TRP A 151 -51.74 -6.71 -19.87
N VAL A 152 -52.16 -6.25 -18.70
CA VAL A 152 -51.28 -6.13 -17.52
C VAL A 152 -50.73 -7.50 -17.11
N LYS A 153 -51.55 -8.57 -17.16
CA LYS A 153 -51.08 -9.95 -16.90
C LYS A 153 -50.01 -10.39 -17.89
N LYS A 154 -50.19 -10.14 -19.18
CA LYS A 154 -49.21 -10.48 -20.22
C LYS A 154 -47.90 -9.70 -20.03
N SER A 155 -47.99 -8.40 -19.74
CA SER A 155 -46.82 -7.55 -19.48
C SER A 155 -46.05 -8.02 -18.25
N ALA A 156 -46.74 -8.33 -17.14
CA ALA A 156 -46.10 -8.86 -15.94
C ALA A 156 -45.43 -10.22 -16.18
N SER A 157 -46.07 -11.10 -16.94
CA SER A 157 -45.51 -12.42 -17.31
C SER A 157 -44.28 -12.28 -18.23
N SER A 158 -44.32 -11.32 -19.17
CA SER A 158 -43.17 -11.02 -20.03
C SER A 158 -42.00 -10.43 -19.25
N LEU A 159 -42.27 -9.56 -18.28
CA LEU A 159 -41.25 -8.97 -17.40
C LEU A 159 -40.61 -10.04 -16.51
N PHE A 160 -41.41 -10.98 -15.98
CA PHE A 160 -40.91 -12.14 -15.25
C PHE A 160 -40.00 -13.02 -16.13
N LEU A 161 -40.47 -13.38 -17.34
CA LEU A 161 -39.70 -14.21 -18.27
C LEU A 161 -38.37 -13.55 -18.67
N PHE A 162 -38.41 -12.23 -18.93
CA PHE A 162 -37.21 -11.44 -19.23
C PHE A 162 -36.23 -11.43 -18.06
N SER A 163 -36.74 -11.28 -16.82
CA SER A 163 -35.92 -11.31 -15.60
C SER A 163 -35.22 -12.65 -15.40
N ILE A 164 -35.94 -13.76 -15.62
CA ILE A 164 -35.40 -15.13 -15.56
C ILE A 164 -34.35 -15.35 -16.65
N MET A 165 -34.63 -14.96 -17.89
CA MET A 165 -33.68 -15.06 -19.01
C MET A 165 -32.40 -14.26 -18.72
N PHE A 166 -32.53 -13.03 -18.22
CA PHE A 166 -31.39 -12.18 -17.86
C PHE A 166 -30.52 -12.81 -16.77
N ILE A 167 -31.14 -13.45 -15.77
CA ILE A 167 -30.45 -14.21 -14.73
C ILE A 167 -29.70 -15.41 -15.31
N ILE A 168 -30.31 -16.18 -16.21
CA ILE A 168 -29.67 -17.32 -16.88
C ILE A 168 -28.47 -16.86 -17.71
N PHE A 169 -28.60 -15.77 -18.49
CA PHE A 169 -27.50 -15.23 -19.28
C PHE A 169 -26.35 -14.70 -18.41
N LEU A 170 -26.67 -13.97 -17.34
CA LEU A 170 -25.65 -13.51 -16.38
C LEU A 170 -24.96 -14.71 -15.70
N HIS A 171 -25.71 -15.73 -15.32
CA HIS A 171 -25.14 -16.95 -14.73
C HIS A 171 -24.18 -17.65 -15.69
N GLY A 172 -24.60 -17.83 -16.95
CA GLY A 172 -23.76 -18.45 -17.99
C GLY A 172 -22.50 -17.64 -18.33
N ALA A 173 -22.57 -16.30 -18.26
CA ALA A 173 -21.42 -15.42 -18.50
C ALA A 173 -20.40 -15.45 -17.35
N VAL A 174 -20.87 -15.50 -16.10
CA VAL A 174 -20.01 -15.51 -14.91
C VAL A 174 -19.25 -16.84 -14.78
N PHE A 175 -19.86 -17.98 -15.11
CA PHE A 175 -19.19 -19.29 -15.03
C PHE A 175 -18.14 -19.52 -16.13
N LYS A 176 -18.21 -18.81 -17.26
CA LYS A 176 -17.13 -18.85 -18.27
C LYS A 176 -15.86 -18.10 -17.82
N GLY A 177 -15.92 -17.33 -16.74
CA GLY A 177 -14.78 -16.61 -16.15
C GLY A 177 -13.86 -17.48 -15.27
N ASN A 178 -14.34 -18.63 -14.77
CA ASN A 178 -13.57 -19.53 -13.89
C ASN A 178 -12.67 -20.50 -14.68
N THR A 179 -12.04 -20.01 -15.75
CA THR A 179 -10.97 -20.76 -16.40
C THR A 179 -9.73 -20.60 -15.53
N ILE A 180 -9.38 -21.65 -14.78
CA ILE A 180 -8.17 -21.69 -13.95
C ILE A 180 -6.97 -21.45 -14.87
N TYR A 181 -6.35 -20.28 -14.78
CA TYR A 181 -5.07 -20.03 -15.43
C TYR A 181 -3.99 -20.73 -14.59
N PRO A 182 -3.16 -21.60 -15.18
CA PRO A 182 -2.03 -22.17 -14.46
C PRO A 182 -1.08 -21.03 -14.09
N ILE A 183 -0.90 -20.82 -12.79
CA ILE A 183 0.04 -19.85 -12.23
C ILE A 183 1.45 -20.26 -12.73
N ALA A 184 2.18 -19.33 -13.34
CA ALA A 184 3.54 -19.57 -13.81
C ALA A 184 4.44 -19.98 -12.63
N PRO A 185 5.34 -20.96 -12.82
CA PRO A 185 6.17 -21.47 -11.73
C PRO A 185 7.07 -20.38 -11.18
N VAL A 186 7.11 -20.27 -9.85
CA VAL A 186 8.05 -19.41 -9.12
C VAL A 186 9.44 -19.97 -9.34
N LEU A 187 10.29 -19.22 -10.05
CA LEU A 187 11.72 -19.53 -10.16
C LEU A 187 12.35 -19.27 -8.78
N THR A 188 12.85 -20.35 -8.17
CA THR A 188 13.70 -20.33 -6.98
C THR A 188 15.16 -20.40 -7.39
#